data_AF-A0A2J9EAY6-F1
#
_entry.id   AF-A0A2J9EAY6-F1
#
_cell.length_a   1.000
_cell.length_b   1.000
_cell.length_c   1.000
_cell.angle_alpha   90.00
_cell.angle_beta   90.00
_cell.angle_gamma   90.00
#
_symmetry.space_group_name_H-M   'P 1'
#
loop_
_entity.id
_entity.type
_entity.pdbx_description
1 polymer ?
#
loop_
_entity_poly.entity_id
_entity_poly.type
_entity_poly.pdbx_seq_one_letter_code
_entity_poly.pdbx_strand_id
1 'polypeptide(L)'
;MKFAIFAALLTCLSPLAIHSAQADGASISLAPGVTLHLGDQDRRGYYWDGGRWREPRWWNDRYQYNNHRWWRHEEWRRHQQWERERRWHERERRHHWREAQRHHDRHDRHDHHHH
;
A
#
# COMPACT_ATOMS: atom_id res chain seq x y z
N MET A 1 -16.24 -63.41 -3.68
CA MET A 1 -16.61 -62.29 -2.78
C MET A 1 -15.44 -62.05 -1.83
N LYS A 2 -14.84 -60.85 -1.76
CA LYS A 2 -13.97 -60.30 -0.66
C LYS A 2 -12.77 -59.41 -1.06
N PHE A 3 -12.70 -58.83 -2.26
CA PHE A 3 -11.65 -57.81 -2.53
C PHE A 3 -12.20 -56.50 -3.11
N ALA A 4 -13.38 -56.08 -2.65
CA ALA A 4 -14.03 -54.84 -3.09
C ALA A 4 -14.11 -53.75 -2.00
N ILE A 5 -13.23 -53.76 -1.00
CA ILE A 5 -13.27 -52.76 0.10
C ILE A 5 -11.87 -52.33 0.56
N PHE A 6 -10.94 -52.07 -0.36
CA PHE A 6 -9.76 -51.23 -0.07
C PHE A 6 -9.80 -49.94 -0.88
N ALA A 7 -11.02 -49.44 -1.11
CA ALA A 7 -11.31 -48.23 -1.88
C ALA A 7 -11.47 -46.95 -1.03
N ALA A 8 -11.04 -46.89 0.24
CA ALA A 8 -11.52 -45.78 1.09
C ALA A 8 -10.56 -45.20 2.15
N LEU A 9 -9.26 -45.47 2.11
CA LEU A 9 -8.35 -45.02 3.19
C LEU A 9 -7.01 -44.42 2.72
N LEU A 10 -6.94 -43.95 1.47
CA LEU A 10 -5.80 -43.14 0.99
C LEU A 10 -6.23 -41.73 0.58
N THR A 11 -7.29 -41.21 1.20
CA THR A 11 -7.78 -39.83 1.09
C THR A 11 -7.52 -39.01 2.36
N CYS A 12 -6.58 -39.44 3.20
CA CYS A 12 -6.15 -38.69 4.39
C CYS A 12 -4.68 -38.26 4.33
N LEU A 13 -4.03 -38.30 3.16
CA LEU A 13 -2.80 -37.52 2.97
C LEU A 13 -3.24 -36.07 2.78
N SER A 14 -3.48 -35.43 3.93
CA SER A 14 -3.79 -34.02 4.08
C SER A 14 -2.98 -33.21 3.09
N PRO A 15 -3.57 -32.21 2.39
CA PRO A 15 -2.74 -31.12 1.95
C PRO A 15 -2.15 -30.56 3.25
N LEU A 16 -0.85 -30.81 3.48
CA LEU A 16 0.00 -29.84 4.13
C LEU A 16 -0.25 -28.57 3.32
N ALA A 17 -1.21 -27.77 3.76
CA ALA A 17 -1.39 -26.42 3.31
C ALA A 17 -0.05 -25.77 3.64
N ILE A 18 0.84 -25.78 2.65
CA ILE A 18 1.98 -24.90 2.61
C ILE A 18 1.30 -23.54 2.60
N HIS A 19 1.14 -22.97 3.80
CA HIS A 19 0.64 -21.63 3.96
C HIS A 19 1.73 -20.78 3.33
N SER A 20 1.58 -20.50 2.04
CA SER A 20 2.26 -19.39 1.41
C SER A 20 1.85 -18.19 2.25
N ALA A 21 2.76 -17.74 3.11
CA ALA A 21 2.60 -16.47 3.80
C ALA A 21 2.45 -15.43 2.69
N GLN A 22 1.19 -15.10 2.36
CA GLN A 22 0.90 -13.97 1.50
C GLN A 22 1.31 -12.75 2.31
N ALA A 23 2.52 -12.25 2.05
CA ALA A 23 2.94 -10.95 2.48
C ALA A 23 2.17 -9.92 1.65
N ASP A 24 0.88 -9.75 1.95
CA ASP A 24 0.28 -8.43 1.79
C ASP A 24 1.03 -7.57 2.80
N GLY A 25 1.82 -6.59 2.35
CA GLY A 25 3.03 -6.07 3.03
C GLY A 25 2.86 -5.52 4.46
N ALA A 26 1.69 -5.68 5.07
CA ALA A 26 1.34 -5.34 6.44
C ALA A 26 0.68 -6.48 7.25
N SER A 27 0.59 -7.73 6.78
CA SER A 27 -0.02 -8.83 7.55
C SER A 27 0.62 -10.19 7.27
N ILE A 28 0.79 -11.00 8.32
CA ILE A 28 1.25 -12.39 8.23
C ILE A 28 0.29 -13.31 8.99
N SER A 29 -0.04 -14.47 8.39
CA SER A 29 -0.79 -15.52 9.07
C SER A 29 0.19 -16.44 9.79
N LEU A 30 0.07 -16.52 11.12
CA LEU A 30 0.95 -17.36 11.95
C LEU A 30 0.38 -18.79 12.09
N ALA A 31 -0.94 -18.90 12.14
CA ALA A 31 -1.70 -20.13 12.30
C ALA A 31 -3.14 -19.91 11.80
N PRO A 32 -3.93 -20.98 11.58
CA PRO A 32 -5.34 -20.84 11.25
C PRO A 32 -6.07 -19.97 12.30
N GLY A 33 -6.62 -18.83 11.87
CA GLY A 33 -7.31 -17.87 12.74
C GLY A 33 -6.41 -16.88 13.50
N VAL A 34 -5.08 -16.93 13.32
CA VAL A 34 -4.15 -16.00 13.97
C VAL A 34 -3.41 -15.19 12.91
N THR A 35 -3.84 -13.94 12.73
CA THR A 35 -3.19 -12.96 11.87
C THR A 35 -2.44 -11.94 12.71
N LEU A 36 -1.25 -11.56 12.25
CA LEU A 36 -0.43 -10.53 12.87
C LEU A 36 -0.24 -9.40 11.86
N HIS A 37 -0.63 -8.20 12.24
CA HIS A 37 -0.60 -6.99 11.42
C HIS A 37 0.56 -6.08 11.80
N LEU A 38 1.05 -5.30 10.84
CA LEU A 38 2.06 -4.28 11.04
C LEU A 38 1.59 -3.29 12.11
N GLY A 39 2.38 -3.16 13.17
CA GLY A 39 2.07 -2.31 14.31
C GLY A 39 1.14 -2.95 15.35
N ASP A 40 0.83 -4.24 15.24
CA ASP A 40 0.26 -4.99 16.35
C ASP A 40 1.21 -4.95 17.55
N GLN A 41 0.62 -4.87 18.75
CA GLN A 41 1.37 -4.73 20.00
C GLN A 41 1.28 -6.01 20.83
N ASP A 42 2.43 -6.52 21.28
CA ASP A 42 2.48 -7.65 22.21
C ASP A 42 2.15 -7.23 23.65
N ARG A 43 2.08 -8.20 24.58
CA ARG A 43 1.80 -7.94 26.00
C ARG A 43 2.87 -7.09 26.70
N ARG A 44 4.06 -6.96 26.11
CA ARG A 44 5.19 -6.18 26.65
C ARG A 44 5.24 -4.77 26.07
N GLY A 45 4.36 -4.46 25.12
CA GLY A 45 4.32 -3.18 24.41
C GLY A 45 5.15 -3.13 23.14
N TYR A 46 5.78 -4.23 22.71
CA TYR A 46 6.59 -4.29 21.49
C TYR A 46 5.68 -4.32 20.26
N TYR A 47 6.10 -3.65 19.20
CA TYR A 47 5.34 -3.53 17.96
C TYR A 47 5.88 -4.47 16.89
N TRP A 48 4.99 -5.09 16.12
CA TRP A 48 5.35 -5.96 15.00
C TRP A 48 5.72 -5.16 13.75
N ASP A 49 6.95 -5.33 13.22
CA ASP A 49 7.43 -4.61 12.02
C ASP A 49 7.22 -5.34 10.68
N GLY A 50 6.49 -6.46 10.69
CA GLY A 50 6.34 -7.33 9.52
C GLY A 50 7.28 -8.55 9.54
N GLY A 51 8.27 -8.59 10.44
CA GLY A 51 9.13 -9.76 10.60
C GLY A 51 9.70 -9.98 12.00
N ARG A 52 9.74 -8.94 12.84
CA ARG A 52 10.26 -8.97 14.21
C ARG A 52 9.45 -8.05 15.13
N TRP A 53 9.41 -8.42 16.40
CA TRP A 53 8.94 -7.55 17.47
C TRP A 53 9.98 -6.48 17.77
N ARG A 54 9.55 -5.23 17.89
CA ARG A 54 10.41 -4.06 18.07
C ARG A 54 10.00 -3.28 19.29
N GLU A 55 10.99 -2.80 20.02
CA GLU A 55 10.73 -2.01 21.21
C GLU A 55 10.02 -0.68 20.88
N PRO A 56 9.24 -0.12 21.81
CA PRO A 56 8.45 1.09 21.58
C PRO A 56 9.25 2.29 21.07
N ARG A 57 10.47 2.51 21.59
CA ARG A 57 11.30 3.65 21.19
C ARG A 57 11.72 3.55 19.72
N TRP A 58 12.28 2.40 19.35
CA TRP A 58 12.65 2.09 17.96
C TRP A 58 11.46 2.23 17.01
N TRP A 59 10.27 1.80 17.45
CA TRP A 59 9.05 1.90 16.65
C TRP A 59 8.69 3.35 16.39
N ASN A 60 8.56 4.17 17.43
CA ASN A 60 8.20 5.58 17.32
C ASN A 60 9.24 6.40 16.52
N ASP A 61 10.51 6.01 16.53
CA ASP A 61 11.56 6.68 15.76
C ASP A 61 11.47 6.40 14.24
N ARG A 62 10.80 5.31 13.84
CA ARG A 62 10.78 4.82 12.45
C ARG A 62 9.40 4.77 11.83
N TYR A 63 8.37 4.68 12.65
CA TYR A 63 6.99 4.57 12.23
C TYR A 63 6.15 5.69 12.82
N GLN A 64 5.25 6.20 12.00
CA GLN A 64 4.25 7.18 12.38
C GLN A 64 2.86 6.63 12.05
N TYR A 65 1.91 6.79 12.96
CA TYR A 65 0.52 6.49 12.68
C TYR A 65 -0.14 7.68 12.00
N ASN A 66 -0.61 7.50 10.76
CA ASN A 66 -1.30 8.53 9.99
C ASN A 66 -2.26 7.89 8.97
N ASN A 67 -3.39 8.54 8.68
CA ASN A 67 -4.41 8.04 7.77
C ASN A 67 -4.86 6.60 8.11
N HIS A 68 -5.08 6.32 9.41
CA HIS A 68 -5.50 5.01 9.91
C HIS A 68 -4.50 3.86 9.62
N ARG A 69 -3.23 4.18 9.32
CA ARG A 69 -2.20 3.21 8.97
C ARG A 69 -0.84 3.58 9.56
N TRP A 70 -0.02 2.58 9.86
CA TRP A 70 1.39 2.78 10.18
C TRP A 70 2.21 3.06 8.92
N TRP A 71 2.96 4.16 8.95
CA TRP A 71 3.86 4.59 7.88
C TRP A 71 5.30 4.54 8.34
N ARG A 72 6.18 3.91 7.57
CA ARG A 72 7.62 4.04 7.77
C ARG A 72 8.05 5.46 7.37
N HIS A 73 8.84 6.14 8.21
CA HIS A 73 9.25 7.53 7.99
C HIS A 73 9.89 7.78 6.62
N GLU A 74 10.73 6.87 6.13
CA GLU A 74 11.35 7.00 4.80
C GLU A 74 10.34 6.94 3.66
N GLU A 75 9.38 6.02 3.74
CA GLU A 75 8.31 5.87 2.74
C GLU A 75 7.38 7.08 2.77
N TRP A 76 7.05 7.56 3.96
CA TRP A 76 6.23 8.77 4.13
C TRP A 76 6.93 10.00 3.55
N ARG A 77 8.24 10.17 3.81
CA ARG A 77 9.02 11.27 3.23
C ARG A 77 9.05 11.21 1.71
N ARG A 78 9.22 10.02 1.13
CA ARG A 78 9.19 9.81 -0.32
C ARG A 78 7.80 10.11 -0.90
N HIS A 79 6.75 9.67 -0.24
CA HIS A 79 5.37 9.95 -0.64
C HIS A 79 5.09 11.46 -0.64
N GLN A 80 5.50 12.17 0.42
CA GLN A 80 5.38 13.63 0.51
C GLN A 80 6.20 14.39 -0.54
N GLN A 81 7.33 13.86 -0.98
CA GLN A 81 8.10 14.43 -2.10
C GLN A 81 7.36 14.22 -3.42
N TRP A 82 6.89 13.00 -3.67
CA TRP A 82 6.13 12.67 -4.87
C TRP A 82 4.84 13.51 -4.99
N GLU A 83 4.11 13.70 -3.89
CA GLU A 83 2.92 14.58 -3.89
C GLU A 83 3.27 16.04 -4.21
N ARG A 84 4.41 16.53 -3.71
CA ARG A 84 4.89 17.89 -4.02
C ARG A 84 5.23 18.05 -5.50
N GLU A 85 5.96 17.09 -6.07
CA GLU A 85 6.29 17.06 -7.49
C GLU A 85 5.03 17.01 -8.36
N ARG A 86 4.08 16.13 -8.01
CA ARG A 86 2.78 16.03 -8.69
C ARG A 86 2.03 17.36 -8.68
N ARG A 87 1.96 18.04 -7.53
CA ARG A 87 1.34 19.35 -7.40
C ARG A 87 2.07 20.41 -8.23
N TRP A 88 3.40 20.35 -8.30
CA TRP A 88 4.20 21.25 -9.12
C TRP A 88 3.90 21.07 -10.62
N HIS A 89 3.96 19.83 -11.12
CA HIS A 89 3.61 19.51 -12.51
C HIS A 89 2.15 19.85 -12.86
N GLU A 90 1.22 19.69 -11.92
CA GLU A 90 -0.17 20.08 -12.14
C GLU A 90 -0.34 21.61 -12.24
N ARG A 91 0.42 22.38 -11.45
CA ARG A 91 0.44 23.85 -11.56
C ARG A 91 1.05 24.29 -12.89
N GLU A 92 2.15 23.69 -13.32
CA GLU A 92 2.75 23.99 -14.62
C GLU A 92 1.78 23.70 -15.76
N ARG A 93 1.16 22.52 -15.77
CA ARG A 93 0.14 22.19 -16.78
C ARG A 93 -1.00 23.21 -16.78
N ARG A 94 -1.48 23.63 -15.60
CA ARG A 94 -2.50 24.68 -15.49
C ARG A 94 -2.02 26.03 -16.01
N HIS A 95 -0.77 26.40 -15.76
CA HIS A 95 -0.18 27.63 -16.29
C HIS A 95 -0.15 27.58 -17.82
N HIS A 96 0.39 26.50 -18.38
CA HIS A 96 0.46 26.28 -19.82
C HIS A 96 -0.92 26.30 -20.47
N TRP A 97 -1.92 25.66 -19.87
CA TRP A 97 -3.31 25.72 -20.35
C TRP A 97 -3.89 27.13 -20.35
N ARG A 98 -3.68 27.90 -19.27
CA ARG A 98 -4.14 29.30 -19.19
C ARG A 98 -3.45 30.19 -20.22
N GLU A 99 -2.18 29.93 -20.48
CA GLU A 99 -1.40 30.67 -21.48
C GLU A 99 -1.88 30.34 -22.90
N ALA A 100 -2.09 29.07 -23.22
CA ALA A 100 -2.69 28.63 -24.48
C ALA A 100 -4.08 29.24 -24.69
N GLN A 101 -4.93 29.29 -23.66
CA GLN A 101 -6.24 29.96 -23.72
C GLN A 101 -6.10 31.45 -24.06
N ARG A 102 -5.20 32.18 -23.39
CA ARG A 102 -4.96 33.61 -23.69
C ARG A 102 -4.46 33.83 -25.12
N HIS A 103 -3.65 32.92 -25.65
CA HIS A 103 -3.20 32.97 -27.04
C HIS A 103 -4.36 32.77 -28.02
N HIS A 104 -5.24 31.80 -27.73
CA HIS A 104 -6.46 31.56 -28.51
C HIS A 104 -7.39 32.79 -28.49
N ASP A 105 -7.69 33.34 -27.30
CA ASP A 105 -8.56 34.51 -27.14
C ASP A 105 -8.03 35.76 -27.90
N ARG A 106 -6.70 35.90 -28.01
CA ARG A 106 -6.08 36.99 -28.78
C ARG A 106 -6.18 36.77 -30.29
N HIS A 107 -6.08 35.53 -30.74
CA HIS A 107 -6.27 35.18 -32.15
C HIS A 107 -7.71 35.47 -32.57
N ASP A 108 -8.70 34.98 -31.82
CA ASP A 108 -10.13 35.23 -32.12
C ASP A 108 -10.46 36.72 -32.17
N ARG A 109 -9.92 37.51 -31.22
CA ARG A 109 -10.13 38.97 -31.23
C ARG A 109 -9.55 39.63 -32.47
N HIS A 110 -8.39 39.21 -32.95
CA HIS A 110 -7.82 39.75 -34.18
C HIS A 110 -8.71 39.48 -35.40
N ASP A 111 -9.28 38.28 -35.49
CA ASP A 111 -10.16 37.90 -36.61
C ASP A 111 -11.47 38.70 -36.62
N HIS A 112 -11.98 39.11 -35.45
CA HIS A 112 -13.17 39.96 -35.36
C HIS A 112 -12.96 41.42 -35.79
N HIS A 113 -11.72 41.91 -35.90
CA HIS A 113 -11.42 43.29 -36.30
C HIS A 113 -11.29 43.47 -37.83
N HIS A 114 -11.37 42.39 -38.62
CA HIS A 114 -11.19 42.40 -40.08
C HIS A 114 -12.49 42.32 -40.90
N HIS A 115 -13.66 42.49 -40.26
CA HIS A 115 -14.97 42.62 -40.92
C HIS A 115 -15.54 44.01 -40.75
#